data_AF-A0A8C2DDD5-F1
#
_entry.id   AF-A0A8C2DDD5-F1
#
_cell.length_a   1.000
_cell.length_b   1.000
_cell.length_c   1.000
_cell.angle_alpha   90.00
_cell.angle_beta   90.00
_cell.angle_gamma   90.00
#
_symmetry.space_group_name_H-M   'P 1'
#
loop_
_entity.id
_entity.type
_entity.pdbx_description
1 polymer ?
#
loop_
_entity_poly.entity_id
_entity_poly.type
_entity_poly.pdbx_seq_one_letter_code
_entity_poly.pdbx_strand_id
1 'polypeptide(L)'
;MAFMLLNLCAPALFLCLLKAGSIRAQCTQPDADLPIRQSFPDGSTVTFECVIGHRPVDLEASRSITCQGNQWTSLELSCSRKSCGNLANFFHGRYEVTGNLFGDTAKPVCDKGYMLVGKETTRTCRDQGWDGRDPLCEPVKCSAPPAIENGQLEEESLESYDYLNAVSYRCNRGLNLIGQSTLHCSEDGTFKPDPPKCFDGCPVPTIPNAKRIGGKSPPYKLGNFVEYKCEDGYTMKGEAYIVCRANGWDPAPPRCIAPPTATTTTNAVTSTVRTTSKGLKEKEDETKTNTKDSSMSIGAKVGIALGVVVLVAIGGVSLVYFMKR
;
A
#
# COMPACT_ATOMS: atom_id res chain seq x y z
N MET A 1 -56.77 35.14 17.27
CA MET A 1 -56.97 34.93 18.71
C MET A 1 -55.82 35.69 19.40
N ALA A 2 -55.90 36.97 19.76
CA ALA A 2 -56.83 37.69 20.65
C ALA A 2 -56.92 37.05 22.05
N PHE A 3 -56.17 37.60 23.03
CA PHE A 3 -56.44 37.70 24.48
C PHE A 3 -55.35 38.64 25.07
N MET A 4 -55.63 39.91 25.38
CA MET A 4 -56.18 40.49 26.64
C MET A 4 -55.25 40.40 27.87
N LEU A 5 -54.87 41.58 28.39
CA LEU A 5 -55.01 42.09 29.78
C LEU A 5 -54.20 43.42 29.88
N LEU A 6 -54.80 44.62 29.77
CA LEU A 6 -55.59 45.44 30.73
C LEU A 6 -54.79 46.22 31.80
N ASN A 7 -55.10 47.52 31.86
CA ASN A 7 -54.99 48.50 32.97
C ASN A 7 -53.66 49.29 33.15
N LEU A 8 -53.63 50.61 33.44
CA LEU A 8 -54.64 51.65 33.66
C LEU A 8 -53.93 53.04 33.66
N CYS A 9 -54.56 54.03 33.00
CA CYS A 9 -54.59 55.50 33.17
C CYS A 9 -53.54 56.29 34.00
N ALA A 10 -53.01 57.40 33.43
CA ALA A 10 -53.20 58.77 33.95
C ALA A 10 -52.81 59.86 32.89
N PRO A 11 -53.45 61.06 32.88
CA PRO A 11 -53.38 62.03 31.78
C PRO A 11 -52.62 63.32 32.14
N ALA A 12 -51.79 63.87 31.23
CA ALA A 12 -51.46 65.30 31.22
C ALA A 12 -50.86 65.73 29.87
N LEU A 13 -51.48 66.77 29.30
CA LEU A 13 -51.11 67.60 28.16
C LEU A 13 -49.67 67.50 27.62
N PHE A 14 -49.55 67.17 26.33
CA PHE A 14 -48.69 67.91 25.41
C PHE A 14 -49.20 67.75 23.96
N LEU A 15 -49.34 68.88 23.26
CA LEU A 15 -49.56 68.88 21.81
C LEU A 15 -48.39 68.16 21.12
N CYS A 16 -48.68 67.09 20.37
CA CYS A 16 -47.84 66.62 19.28
C CYS A 16 -48.70 66.38 18.05
N LEU A 17 -48.94 67.44 17.28
CA LEU A 17 -48.97 67.29 15.82
C LEU A 17 -47.58 66.80 15.42
N LEU A 18 -47.46 65.60 14.86
CA LEU A 18 -46.71 65.31 13.64
C LEU A 18 -46.50 63.81 13.42
N LYS A 19 -46.76 63.48 12.15
CA LYS A 19 -46.11 62.46 11.32
C LYS A 19 -46.58 61.03 11.57
N ALA A 20 -47.23 60.52 10.52
CA ALA A 20 -47.20 59.12 10.13
C ALA A 20 -45.91 58.48 10.66
N GLY A 21 -46.06 57.57 11.63
CA GLY A 21 -44.96 56.75 12.07
C GLY A 21 -44.40 56.10 10.82
N SER A 22 -43.23 56.57 10.40
CA SER A 22 -42.50 56.01 9.29
C SER A 22 -42.37 54.53 9.61
N ILE A 23 -43.13 53.70 8.90
CA ILE A 23 -42.85 52.28 8.82
C ILE A 23 -41.50 52.26 8.11
N ARG A 24 -40.42 52.36 8.89
CA ARG A 24 -39.08 52.20 8.36
C ARG A 24 -39.13 50.86 7.67
N ALA A 25 -38.85 50.86 6.38
CA ALA A 25 -38.62 49.63 5.67
C ALA A 25 -37.48 48.91 6.42
N GLN A 26 -37.74 47.65 6.79
CA GLN A 26 -36.90 46.88 7.69
C GLN A 26 -36.54 45.60 6.96
N CYS A 27 -35.25 45.42 6.69
CA CYS A 27 -34.77 44.19 6.09
C CYS A 27 -34.87 43.05 7.10
N THR A 28 -35.22 41.85 6.64
CA THR A 28 -35.23 40.64 7.46
C THR A 28 -33.86 39.98 7.43
N GLN A 29 -33.54 39.15 8.42
CA GLN A 29 -32.28 38.39 8.46
C GLN A 29 -31.88 37.80 7.08
N PRO A 30 -30.65 38.05 6.61
CA PRO A 30 -30.11 37.37 5.43
C PRO A 30 -29.91 35.89 5.79
N ASP A 31 -30.57 35.00 5.04
CA ASP A 31 -30.77 33.56 5.29
C ASP A 31 -31.74 33.17 6.43
N ALA A 32 -32.71 32.30 6.07
CA ALA A 32 -33.99 32.11 6.77
C ALA A 32 -34.09 30.86 7.67
N ASP A 33 -32.98 30.17 7.97
CA ASP A 33 -33.01 28.85 8.61
C ASP A 33 -32.87 28.86 10.16
N LEU A 34 -33.05 30.02 10.82
CA LEU A 34 -33.01 30.13 12.28
C LEU A 34 -34.39 30.44 12.88
N PRO A 35 -34.70 29.93 14.08
CA PRO A 35 -36.02 30.04 14.71
C PRO A 35 -36.41 31.46 15.17
N ILE A 36 -35.55 32.48 14.98
CA ILE A 36 -35.79 33.86 15.41
C ILE A 36 -35.59 34.79 14.22
N ARG A 37 -36.69 35.38 13.73
CA ARG A 37 -36.71 36.37 12.65
C ARG A 37 -36.29 37.73 13.21
N GLN A 38 -35.03 38.12 13.05
CA GLN A 38 -34.57 39.46 13.42
C GLN A 38 -34.88 40.47 12.30
N SER A 39 -35.30 41.68 12.68
CA SER A 39 -35.53 42.80 11.75
C SER A 39 -34.44 43.87 11.91
N PHE A 40 -33.99 44.40 10.77
CA PHE A 40 -32.87 45.32 10.66
C PHE A 40 -33.38 46.66 10.12
N PRO A 41 -33.16 47.79 10.82
CA PRO A 41 -33.55 49.10 10.30
C PRO A 41 -32.77 49.47 9.03
N ASP A 42 -33.36 50.28 8.17
CA ASP A 42 -32.71 50.92 7.03
C ASP A 42 -31.34 51.53 7.42
N GLY A 43 -30.33 51.29 6.60
CA GLY A 43 -28.93 51.64 6.86
C GLY A 43 -28.14 50.62 7.70
N SER A 44 -28.76 49.54 8.19
CA SER A 44 -28.02 48.46 8.88
C SER A 44 -27.05 47.78 7.92
N THR A 45 -25.85 47.47 8.40
CA THR A 45 -24.82 46.75 7.63
C THR A 45 -24.52 45.41 8.29
N VAL A 46 -24.39 44.37 7.48
CA VAL A 46 -24.02 43.03 7.90
C VAL A 46 -22.77 42.61 7.15
N THR A 47 -21.75 42.15 7.87
CA THR A 47 -20.45 41.76 7.30
C THR A 47 -20.33 40.25 7.23
N PHE A 48 -19.70 39.76 6.17
CA PHE A 48 -19.51 38.35 5.87
C PHE A 48 -18.03 38.00 5.84
N GLU A 49 -17.70 36.79 6.28
CA GLU A 49 -16.36 36.20 6.25
C GLU A 49 -16.42 34.80 5.66
N CYS A 50 -15.35 34.33 5.03
CA CYS A 50 -15.34 32.94 4.54
C CYS A 50 -15.27 31.96 5.72
N VAL A 51 -15.94 30.81 5.60
CA VAL A 51 -15.78 29.74 6.62
C VAL A 51 -14.35 29.25 6.72
N ILE A 52 -14.06 28.57 7.82
CA ILE A 52 -12.77 27.94 8.10
C ILE A 52 -12.32 27.13 6.87
N GLY A 53 -11.04 27.29 6.52
CA GLY A 53 -10.46 26.64 5.34
C GLY A 53 -10.76 27.30 4.00
N HIS A 54 -11.49 28.43 3.97
CA HIS A 54 -11.78 29.18 2.74
C HIS A 54 -11.25 30.61 2.80
N ARG A 55 -10.99 31.20 1.63
CA ARG A 55 -10.50 32.57 1.45
C ARG A 55 -11.31 33.32 0.38
N PRO A 56 -11.38 34.66 0.43
CA PRO A 56 -11.97 35.44 -0.64
C PRO A 56 -11.27 35.16 -1.98
N VAL A 57 -12.05 35.04 -3.05
CA VAL A 57 -11.55 34.92 -4.43
C VAL A 57 -10.97 36.25 -4.87
N ASP A 58 -11.68 37.34 -4.59
CA ASP A 58 -11.25 38.72 -4.76
C ASP A 58 -11.11 39.37 -3.38
N LEU A 59 -9.96 39.97 -3.12
CA LEU A 59 -9.66 40.61 -1.83
C LEU A 59 -10.32 42.00 -1.71
N GLU A 60 -10.63 42.64 -2.84
CA GLU A 60 -11.22 43.98 -2.92
C GLU A 60 -12.75 43.96 -2.94
N ALA A 61 -13.37 42.79 -3.16
CA ALA A 61 -14.82 42.64 -3.18
C ALA A 61 -15.46 43.03 -1.82
N SER A 62 -16.62 43.69 -1.88
CA SER A 62 -17.34 44.09 -0.67
C SER A 62 -17.73 42.87 0.17
N ARG A 63 -17.35 42.91 1.45
CA ARG A 63 -17.69 41.89 2.45
C ARG A 63 -18.98 42.19 3.18
N SER A 64 -19.62 43.32 2.91
CA SER A 64 -20.81 43.74 3.64
C SER A 64 -21.98 44.03 2.72
N ILE A 65 -23.18 43.75 3.23
CA ILE A 65 -24.43 44.16 2.62
C ILE A 65 -25.10 45.20 3.51
N THR A 66 -25.76 46.17 2.90
CA THR A 66 -26.46 47.25 3.59
C THR A 66 -27.96 47.17 3.29
N CYS A 67 -28.79 47.36 4.30
CA CYS A 67 -30.23 47.46 4.13
C CYS A 67 -30.55 48.82 3.51
N GLN A 68 -31.13 48.84 2.30
CA GLN A 68 -31.57 50.05 1.60
C GLN A 68 -33.09 49.95 1.37
N GLY A 69 -33.84 50.74 2.14
CA GLY A 69 -35.27 50.58 2.26
C GLY A 69 -35.61 49.21 2.88
N ASN A 70 -36.08 48.28 2.05
CA ASN A 70 -36.52 46.94 2.48
C ASN A 70 -35.72 45.79 1.85
N GLN A 71 -34.64 46.11 1.13
CA GLN A 71 -33.83 45.14 0.40
C GLN A 71 -32.37 45.27 0.79
N TRP A 72 -31.72 44.12 0.94
CA TRP A 72 -30.27 44.06 1.10
C TRP A 72 -29.58 44.30 -0.26
N THR A 73 -28.45 45.01 -0.24
CA THR A 73 -27.56 45.06 -1.39
C THR A 73 -27.00 43.67 -1.73
N SER A 74 -26.55 43.47 -2.97
CA SER A 74 -25.93 42.21 -3.38
C SER A 74 -24.61 41.96 -2.65
N LEU A 75 -24.40 40.71 -2.21
CA LEU A 75 -23.11 40.28 -1.67
C LEU A 75 -22.14 40.00 -2.82
N GLU A 76 -21.03 40.72 -2.86
CA GLU A 76 -19.96 40.53 -3.86
C GLU A 76 -18.92 39.48 -3.43
N LEU A 77 -18.78 39.25 -2.12
CA LEU A 77 -17.83 38.29 -1.56
C LEU A 77 -18.11 36.87 -2.06
N SER A 78 -17.14 36.32 -2.81
CA SER A 78 -17.09 34.92 -3.21
C SER A 78 -15.91 34.22 -2.53
N CYS A 79 -16.14 33.01 -2.01
CA CYS A 79 -15.14 32.25 -1.24
C CYS A 79 -14.67 31.00 -1.99
N SER A 80 -13.39 30.68 -1.88
CA SER A 80 -12.75 29.48 -2.43
C SER A 80 -11.91 28.75 -1.37
N ARG A 81 -11.65 27.46 -1.57
CA ARG A 81 -10.81 26.69 -0.65
C ARG A 81 -9.40 27.28 -0.56
N LYS A 82 -8.85 27.37 0.65
CA LYS A 82 -7.45 27.72 0.87
C LYS A 82 -6.56 26.59 0.34
N SER A 83 -5.40 26.95 -0.19
CA SER A 83 -4.37 25.98 -0.54
C SER A 83 -3.41 25.82 0.63
N CYS A 84 -3.04 24.58 0.95
CA CYS A 84 -2.00 24.25 1.92
C CYS A 84 -0.59 24.23 1.32
N GLY A 85 -0.46 24.52 0.02
CA GLY A 85 0.81 24.40 -0.69
C GLY A 85 1.24 22.95 -0.92
N ASN A 86 2.45 22.78 -1.44
CA ASN A 86 2.99 21.46 -1.78
C ASN A 86 3.73 20.86 -0.58
N LEU A 87 3.54 19.55 -0.36
CA LEU A 87 4.33 18.79 0.60
C LEU A 87 5.70 18.47 0.02
N ALA A 88 6.74 18.62 0.84
CA ALA A 88 8.07 18.14 0.52
C ALA A 88 8.17 16.63 0.75
N ASN A 89 9.16 16.00 0.10
CA ASN A 89 9.54 14.64 0.44
C ASN A 89 10.17 14.61 1.83
N PHE A 90 9.96 13.51 2.55
CA PHE A 90 10.53 13.30 3.88
C PHE A 90 11.62 12.22 3.80
N PHE A 91 12.24 11.91 4.94
CA PHE A 91 13.37 10.98 4.96
C PHE A 91 12.93 9.57 4.56
N HIS A 92 13.51 9.05 3.48
CA HIS A 92 13.17 7.76 2.87
C HIS A 92 11.69 7.59 2.50
N GLY A 93 11.04 8.68 2.07
CA GLY A 93 9.67 8.59 1.58
C GLY A 93 9.11 9.87 0.98
N ARG A 94 7.89 9.75 0.45
CA ARG A 94 7.15 10.83 -0.21
C ARG A 94 5.66 10.75 0.08
N TYR A 95 4.92 11.79 -0.28
CA TYR A 95 3.46 11.78 -0.22
C TYR A 95 2.84 11.56 -1.60
N GLU A 96 1.84 10.68 -1.65
CA GLU A 96 0.86 10.60 -2.73
C GLU A 96 -0.33 11.51 -2.36
N VAL A 97 -0.45 12.63 -3.06
CA VAL A 97 -1.43 13.68 -2.78
C VAL A 97 -2.66 13.57 -3.68
N THR A 98 -3.86 13.77 -3.13
CA THR A 98 -5.10 13.90 -3.92
C THR A 98 -5.30 15.32 -4.47
N GLY A 99 -4.62 16.29 -3.87
CA GLY A 99 -4.70 17.71 -4.16
C GLY A 99 -4.00 18.51 -3.07
N ASN A 100 -4.13 19.84 -3.11
CA ASN A 100 -3.49 20.75 -2.15
C ASN A 100 -4.44 21.81 -1.58
N LEU A 101 -5.76 21.62 -1.70
CA LEU A 101 -6.79 22.50 -1.20
C LEU A 101 -7.39 21.96 0.10
N PHE A 102 -8.03 22.84 0.88
CA PHE A 102 -8.65 22.48 2.16
C PHE A 102 -9.52 21.23 2.06
N GLY A 103 -9.27 20.27 2.96
CA GLY A 103 -9.90 18.95 2.98
C GLY A 103 -9.22 17.89 2.10
N ASP A 104 -8.27 18.24 1.24
CA ASP A 104 -7.49 17.25 0.47
C ASP A 104 -6.53 16.48 1.39
N THR A 105 -6.15 15.28 0.95
CA THR A 105 -5.37 14.34 1.77
C THR A 105 -4.07 13.91 1.07
N ALA A 106 -3.08 13.55 1.87
CA ALA A 106 -1.76 13.12 1.42
C ALA A 106 -1.37 11.82 2.15
N LYS A 107 -1.25 10.73 1.41
CA LYS A 107 -0.85 9.43 1.95
C LYS A 107 0.66 9.26 1.82
N PRO A 108 1.39 8.92 2.89
CA PRO A 108 2.82 8.70 2.79
C PRO A 108 3.12 7.32 2.22
N VAL A 109 4.21 7.28 1.47
CA VAL A 109 4.75 6.10 0.81
C VAL A 109 6.25 6.10 1.05
N CYS A 110 6.74 5.05 1.69
CA CYS A 110 8.17 4.87 1.90
C CYS A 110 8.88 4.52 0.59
N ASP A 111 10.15 4.86 0.52
CA ASP A 111 11.02 4.46 -0.56
C ASP A 111 11.27 2.95 -0.56
N LYS A 112 11.81 2.45 -1.67
CA LYS A 112 12.11 1.03 -1.85
C LYS A 112 13.01 0.51 -0.72
N GLY A 113 12.61 -0.59 -0.08
CA GLY A 113 13.33 -1.20 1.03
C GLY A 113 13.15 -0.52 2.39
N TYR A 114 12.18 0.40 2.50
CA TYR A 114 11.77 1.02 3.75
C TYR A 114 10.29 0.76 4.03
N MET A 115 9.94 0.76 5.32
CA MET A 115 8.62 0.43 5.83
C MET A 115 8.15 1.47 6.85
N LEU A 116 6.86 1.80 6.74
CA LEU A 116 6.22 2.87 7.50
C LEU A 116 5.98 2.42 8.94
N VAL A 117 6.43 3.22 9.91
CA VAL A 117 6.30 2.90 11.33
C VAL A 117 5.20 3.75 11.98
N GLY A 118 4.28 3.10 12.71
CA GLY A 118 3.19 3.75 13.45
C GLY A 118 1.81 3.63 12.79
N LYS A 119 0.79 4.22 13.45
CA LYS A 119 -0.63 4.00 13.14
C LYS A 119 -1.30 5.11 12.31
N GLU A 120 -0.82 6.35 12.41
CA GLU A 120 -1.46 7.52 11.78
C GLU A 120 -0.46 8.21 10.84
N THR A 121 -0.75 8.21 9.54
CA THR A 121 0.27 8.62 8.54
C THR A 121 -0.29 9.53 7.45
N THR A 122 -1.61 9.52 7.21
CA THR A 122 -2.23 10.42 6.22
C THR A 122 -2.31 11.84 6.76
N ARG A 123 -1.80 12.81 6.01
CA ARG A 123 -1.94 14.23 6.30
C ARG A 123 -3.18 14.80 5.61
N THR A 124 -3.83 15.75 6.26
CA THR A 124 -5.01 16.45 5.75
C THR A 124 -4.73 17.94 5.69
N CYS A 125 -5.11 18.58 4.59
CA CYS A 125 -5.02 20.03 4.45
C CYS A 125 -6.09 20.71 5.31
N ARG A 126 -5.67 21.26 6.46
CA ARG A 126 -6.49 22.01 7.43
C ARG A 126 -6.40 23.52 7.17
N ASP A 127 -6.98 24.30 8.08
CA ASP A 127 -7.04 25.76 8.01
C ASP A 127 -5.67 26.44 8.16
N GLN A 128 -4.73 25.79 8.87
CA GLN A 128 -3.36 26.26 9.08
C GLN A 128 -2.33 25.61 8.15
N GLY A 129 -2.76 24.76 7.20
CA GLY A 129 -1.86 23.98 6.35
C GLY A 129 -2.04 22.47 6.53
N TRP A 130 -1.06 21.70 6.04
CA TRP A 130 -1.03 20.25 6.20
C TRP A 130 -0.84 19.86 7.67
N ASP A 131 -1.80 19.14 8.24
CA ASP A 131 -1.72 18.68 9.64
C ASP A 131 -0.70 17.56 9.85
N GLY A 132 -0.46 17.19 11.10
CA GLY A 132 0.46 16.10 11.45
C GLY A 132 1.94 16.46 11.28
N ARG A 133 2.79 15.46 11.49
CA ARG A 133 4.25 15.53 11.27
C ARG A 133 4.62 14.52 10.21
N ASP A 134 5.84 14.67 9.68
CA ASP A 134 6.35 13.67 8.75
C ASP A 134 6.49 12.31 9.43
N PRO A 135 6.07 11.23 8.74
CA PRO A 135 6.16 9.89 9.29
C PRO A 135 7.59 9.39 9.24
N LEU A 136 7.84 8.30 9.97
CA LEU A 136 9.11 7.61 9.97
C LEU A 136 9.05 6.38 9.06
N CYS A 137 9.97 6.31 8.10
CA CYS A 137 10.24 5.12 7.31
C CYS A 137 11.54 4.49 7.81
N GLU A 138 11.45 3.29 8.36
CA GLU A 138 12.60 2.51 8.81
C GLU A 138 13.01 1.50 7.75
N PRO A 139 14.31 1.15 7.63
CA PRO A 139 14.74 0.14 6.68
C PRO A 139 14.07 -1.20 6.99
N VAL A 140 13.73 -1.94 5.94
CA VAL A 140 13.35 -3.35 6.08
C VAL A 140 14.52 -4.11 6.69
N LYS A 141 14.21 -5.03 7.61
CA LYS A 141 15.20 -5.84 8.31
C LYS A 141 15.12 -7.30 7.89
N CYS A 142 16.26 -7.87 7.52
CA CYS A 142 16.42 -9.30 7.33
C CYS A 142 16.82 -9.96 8.64
N SER A 143 16.29 -11.15 8.89
CA SER A 143 16.79 -12.04 9.96
C SER A 143 18.19 -12.54 9.63
N ALA A 144 18.84 -13.22 10.58
CA ALA A 144 20.12 -13.88 10.35
C ALA A 144 20.15 -14.68 9.03
N PRO A 145 21.22 -14.55 8.22
CA PRO A 145 21.31 -15.21 6.93
C PRO A 145 21.42 -16.74 7.09
N PRO A 146 20.93 -17.53 6.12
CA PRO A 146 20.85 -18.98 6.24
C PRO A 146 22.24 -19.65 6.28
N ALA A 147 22.40 -20.69 7.09
CA ALA A 147 23.62 -21.49 7.06
C ALA A 147 23.73 -22.31 5.76
N ILE A 148 24.96 -22.50 5.26
CA ILE A 148 25.24 -23.34 4.10
C ILE A 148 26.04 -24.57 4.52
N GLU A 149 25.82 -25.70 3.85
CA GLU A 149 26.58 -26.93 4.12
C GLU A 149 28.03 -26.80 3.65
N ASN A 150 28.98 -27.24 4.47
CA ASN A 150 30.42 -27.17 4.20
C ASN A 150 30.94 -25.76 3.87
N GLY A 151 30.29 -24.74 4.40
CA GLY A 151 30.73 -23.36 4.32
C GLY A 151 30.25 -22.56 5.52
N GLN A 152 30.65 -21.30 5.57
CA GLN A 152 30.34 -20.40 6.66
C GLN A 152 30.33 -18.96 6.19
N LEU A 153 29.67 -18.10 6.96
CA LEU A 153 29.84 -16.67 6.83
C LEU A 153 31.30 -16.29 7.11
N GLU A 154 31.77 -15.26 6.41
CA GLU A 154 33.10 -14.72 6.64
C GLU A 154 33.18 -13.92 7.93
N GLU A 155 32.08 -13.25 8.27
CA GLU A 155 31.87 -12.41 9.46
C GLU A 155 30.92 -13.12 10.46
N GLU A 156 30.86 -12.62 11.70
CA GLU A 156 29.91 -13.12 12.69
C GLU A 156 28.47 -12.77 12.30
N SER A 157 27.56 -13.71 12.49
CA SER A 157 26.14 -13.49 12.21
C SER A 157 25.53 -12.54 13.24
N LEU A 158 24.86 -11.49 12.77
CA LEU A 158 24.04 -10.59 13.59
C LEU A 158 22.60 -11.10 13.68
N GLU A 159 21.86 -10.63 14.69
CA GLU A 159 20.44 -10.95 14.85
C GLU A 159 19.56 -10.33 13.74
N SER A 160 19.94 -9.15 13.26
CA SER A 160 19.22 -8.43 12.20
C SER A 160 20.16 -7.63 11.30
N TYR A 161 19.78 -7.53 10.03
CA TYR A 161 20.50 -6.76 9.01
C TYR A 161 19.55 -5.77 8.34
N ASP A 162 19.97 -4.53 8.17
CA ASP A 162 19.17 -3.51 7.49
C ASP A 162 19.24 -3.71 5.96
N TYR A 163 18.24 -3.19 5.26
CA TYR A 163 18.18 -3.20 3.79
C TYR A 163 19.51 -2.77 3.15
N LEU A 164 19.94 -3.52 2.13
CA LEU A 164 21.22 -3.43 1.42
C LEU A 164 22.48 -3.84 2.23
N ASN A 165 22.39 -4.15 3.52
CA ASN A 165 23.51 -4.77 4.22
C ASN A 165 23.92 -6.06 3.52
N ALA A 166 25.23 -6.29 3.46
CA ALA A 166 25.82 -7.41 2.74
C ALA A 166 26.43 -8.41 3.71
N VAL A 167 26.36 -9.68 3.34
CA VAL A 167 27.06 -10.77 4.02
C VAL A 167 27.79 -11.62 3.01
N SER A 168 29.00 -12.05 3.34
CA SER A 168 29.83 -12.87 2.46
C SER A 168 30.00 -14.28 3.02
N TYR A 169 29.95 -15.26 2.15
CA TYR A 169 30.17 -16.67 2.45
C TYR A 169 31.48 -17.15 1.86
N ARG A 170 32.09 -18.08 2.58
CA ARG A 170 33.22 -18.88 2.12
C ARG A 170 32.94 -20.36 2.31
N CYS A 171 33.50 -21.18 1.44
CA CYS A 171 33.48 -22.63 1.62
C CYS A 171 34.63 -23.09 2.50
N ASN A 172 34.45 -24.24 3.14
CA ASN A 172 35.50 -24.91 3.89
C ASN A 172 36.70 -25.23 2.97
N ARG A 173 37.87 -25.37 3.58
CA ARG A 173 39.14 -25.49 2.86
C ARG A 173 39.10 -26.67 1.87
N GLY A 174 39.41 -26.37 0.60
CA GLY A 174 39.50 -27.36 -0.48
C GLY A 174 38.26 -27.50 -1.36
N LEU A 175 37.14 -26.87 -0.96
CA LEU A 175 35.88 -26.87 -1.69
C LEU A 175 35.76 -25.67 -2.63
N ASN A 176 34.94 -25.80 -3.67
CA ASN A 176 34.68 -24.73 -4.62
C ASN A 176 33.33 -24.07 -4.32
N LEU A 177 33.30 -22.75 -4.29
CA LEU A 177 32.06 -21.98 -4.11
C LEU A 177 31.32 -21.87 -5.46
N ILE A 178 30.06 -22.28 -5.49
CA ILE A 178 29.17 -22.21 -6.64
C ILE A 178 28.04 -21.22 -6.33
N GLY A 179 27.93 -20.15 -7.12
CA GLY A 179 26.94 -19.08 -6.93
C GLY A 179 27.59 -17.75 -6.55
N GLN A 180 26.79 -16.79 -6.08
CA GLN A 180 27.31 -15.51 -5.59
C GLN A 180 27.78 -15.68 -4.14
N SER A 181 29.01 -15.28 -3.85
CA SER A 181 29.56 -15.36 -2.48
C SER A 181 28.96 -14.32 -1.55
N THR A 182 28.47 -13.20 -2.08
CA THR A 182 27.92 -12.08 -1.31
C THR A 182 26.43 -11.94 -1.54
N LEU A 183 25.68 -11.88 -0.46
CA LEU A 183 24.23 -11.69 -0.44
C LEU A 183 23.90 -10.34 0.19
N HIS A 184 22.80 -9.74 -0.25
CA HIS A 184 22.29 -8.47 0.27
C HIS A 184 20.91 -8.64 0.90
N CYS A 185 20.66 -7.94 2.00
CA CYS A 185 19.32 -7.85 2.56
C CYS A 185 18.41 -7.10 1.57
N SER A 186 17.37 -7.80 1.11
CA SER A 186 16.44 -7.31 0.10
C SER A 186 15.22 -6.64 0.74
N GLU A 187 14.41 -5.99 -0.10
CA GLU A 187 13.20 -5.29 0.30
C GLU A 187 12.09 -6.21 0.84
N ASP A 188 12.18 -7.51 0.56
CA ASP A 188 11.25 -8.54 1.05
C ASP A 188 11.65 -9.11 2.41
N GLY A 189 12.71 -8.57 3.03
CA GLY A 189 13.22 -9.04 4.32
C GLY A 189 14.01 -10.35 4.22
N THR A 190 14.41 -10.76 3.01
CA THR A 190 15.25 -11.94 2.80
C THR A 190 16.58 -11.58 2.15
N PHE A 191 17.58 -12.43 2.33
CA PHE A 191 18.86 -12.27 1.66
C PHE A 191 18.78 -12.73 0.20
N LYS A 192 19.29 -11.88 -0.71
CA LYS A 192 19.32 -12.14 -2.15
C LYS A 192 20.70 -11.89 -2.77
N PRO A 193 21.11 -12.69 -3.78
CA PRO A 193 20.41 -13.86 -4.32
C PRO A 193 20.41 -15.04 -3.34
N ASP A 194 19.94 -16.21 -3.77
CA ASP A 194 19.97 -17.39 -2.92
C ASP A 194 21.41 -17.78 -2.54
N PRO A 195 21.63 -18.41 -1.36
CA PRO A 195 22.95 -18.73 -0.84
C PRO A 195 23.79 -19.59 -1.78
N PRO A 196 25.13 -19.41 -1.80
CA PRO A 196 26.00 -20.25 -2.60
C PRO A 196 26.06 -21.67 -2.06
N LYS A 197 26.50 -22.60 -2.90
CA LYS A 197 26.73 -24.01 -2.55
C LYS A 197 28.22 -24.31 -2.54
N CYS A 198 28.65 -25.11 -1.56
CA CYS A 198 30.02 -25.59 -1.50
C CYS A 198 30.12 -26.97 -2.15
N PHE A 199 30.96 -27.05 -3.19
CA PHE A 199 31.08 -28.23 -4.03
C PHE A 199 32.43 -28.93 -3.81
N ASP A 200 32.35 -30.19 -3.37
CA ASP A 200 33.50 -31.07 -3.10
C ASP A 200 34.03 -31.82 -4.32
N GLY A 201 33.43 -31.57 -5.49
CA GLY A 201 33.73 -32.33 -6.69
C GLY A 201 32.74 -33.46 -6.95
N CYS A 202 33.01 -34.23 -7.99
CA CYS A 202 32.13 -35.31 -8.43
C CYS A 202 32.55 -36.64 -7.81
N PRO A 203 31.58 -37.50 -7.44
CA PRO A 203 31.88 -38.83 -6.92
C PRO A 203 32.61 -39.67 -7.96
N VAL A 204 33.38 -40.68 -7.54
CA VAL A 204 34.02 -41.59 -8.49
C VAL A 204 32.95 -42.40 -9.23
N PRO A 205 32.82 -42.30 -10.57
CA PRO A 205 31.83 -43.07 -11.31
C PRO A 205 32.11 -44.57 -11.17
N THR A 206 31.12 -45.32 -10.71
CA THR A 206 31.18 -46.79 -10.66
C THR A 206 30.33 -47.36 -11.78
N ILE A 207 30.98 -47.82 -12.86
CA ILE A 207 30.31 -48.35 -14.05
C ILE A 207 30.73 -49.81 -14.23
N PRO A 208 29.85 -50.77 -13.93
CA PRO A 208 30.14 -52.20 -14.12
C PRO A 208 30.39 -52.52 -15.60
N ASN A 209 31.32 -53.45 -15.86
CA ASN A 209 31.69 -53.89 -17.21
C ASN A 209 32.15 -52.74 -18.13
N ALA A 210 32.79 -51.71 -17.55
CA ALA A 210 33.40 -50.61 -18.27
C ALA A 210 34.84 -50.39 -17.80
N LYS A 211 35.69 -49.95 -18.73
CA LYS A 211 37.07 -49.53 -18.47
C LYS A 211 37.19 -48.04 -18.72
N ARG A 212 37.87 -47.33 -17.81
CA ARG A 212 38.26 -45.94 -18.03
C ARG A 212 39.37 -45.91 -19.08
N ILE A 213 39.16 -45.17 -20.16
CA ILE A 213 40.10 -45.05 -21.28
C ILE A 213 40.77 -43.67 -21.39
N GLY A 214 40.23 -42.65 -20.71
CA GLY A 214 40.79 -41.30 -20.76
C GLY A 214 40.36 -40.41 -19.60
N GLY A 215 40.99 -39.24 -19.49
CA GLY A 215 40.66 -38.20 -18.51
C GLY A 215 41.54 -38.16 -17.25
N LYS A 216 41.01 -37.56 -16.19
CA LYS A 216 41.74 -37.27 -14.93
C LYS A 216 41.56 -38.40 -13.90
N SER A 217 42.40 -38.41 -12.86
CA SER A 217 42.27 -39.32 -11.72
C SER A 217 41.53 -38.64 -10.55
N PRO A 218 40.85 -39.41 -9.67
CA PRO A 218 40.23 -38.85 -8.46
C PRO A 218 41.25 -38.13 -7.56
N PRO A 219 40.85 -37.12 -6.76
CA PRO A 219 39.50 -36.55 -6.64
C PRO A 219 39.11 -35.66 -7.83
N TYR A 220 37.85 -35.76 -8.27
CA TYR A 220 37.35 -35.07 -9.46
C TYR A 220 36.83 -33.67 -9.13
N LYS A 221 37.65 -32.64 -9.37
CA LYS A 221 37.23 -31.24 -9.23
C LYS A 221 36.37 -30.79 -10.42
N LEU A 222 35.74 -29.63 -10.28
CA LEU A 222 34.99 -28.98 -11.36
C LEU A 222 35.84 -28.90 -12.65
N GLY A 223 35.24 -29.27 -13.78
CA GLY A 223 35.89 -29.28 -15.11
C GLY A 223 36.75 -30.50 -15.41
N ASN A 224 37.02 -31.39 -14.43
CA ASN A 224 37.67 -32.67 -14.75
C ASN A 224 36.74 -33.52 -15.60
N PHE A 225 37.29 -34.22 -16.58
CA PHE A 225 36.55 -35.14 -17.44
C PHE A 225 37.10 -36.57 -17.32
N VAL A 226 36.25 -37.54 -17.67
CA VAL A 226 36.59 -38.96 -17.73
C VAL A 226 35.91 -39.57 -18.94
N GLU A 227 36.60 -40.48 -19.61
CA GLU A 227 36.07 -41.24 -20.75
C GLU A 227 36.07 -42.74 -20.47
N TYR A 228 34.97 -43.42 -20.80
CA TYR A 228 34.77 -44.85 -20.57
C TYR A 228 34.54 -45.62 -21.88
N LYS A 229 34.88 -46.90 -21.86
CA LYS A 229 34.54 -47.88 -22.90
C LYS A 229 33.97 -49.13 -22.23
N CYS A 230 32.88 -49.67 -22.76
CA CYS A 230 32.36 -50.95 -22.28
C CYS A 230 33.34 -52.09 -22.60
N GLU A 231 33.38 -53.08 -21.72
CA GLU A 231 34.13 -54.31 -21.96
C GLU A 231 33.52 -55.12 -23.11
N ASP A 232 34.32 -56.03 -23.67
CA ASP A 232 33.91 -56.82 -24.83
C ASP A 232 32.65 -57.62 -24.53
N GLY A 233 31.70 -57.61 -25.46
CA GLY A 233 30.39 -58.23 -25.27
C GLY A 233 29.36 -57.36 -24.54
N TYR A 234 29.66 -56.11 -24.19
CA TYR A 234 28.68 -55.15 -23.68
C TYR A 234 28.52 -53.95 -24.61
N THR A 235 27.30 -53.40 -24.68
CA THR A 235 26.98 -52.19 -25.44
C THR A 235 26.76 -50.99 -24.52
N MET A 236 27.32 -49.84 -24.87
CA MET A 236 27.18 -48.61 -24.10
C MET A 236 25.80 -47.98 -24.29
N LYS A 237 25.17 -47.57 -23.19
CA LYS A 237 24.00 -46.71 -23.16
C LYS A 237 24.34 -45.42 -22.42
N GLY A 238 24.30 -44.30 -23.13
CA GLY A 238 24.72 -42.98 -22.66
C GLY A 238 25.99 -42.51 -23.37
N GLU A 239 26.60 -41.46 -22.84
CA GLU A 239 27.80 -40.83 -23.41
C GLU A 239 29.07 -41.37 -22.75
N ALA A 240 30.09 -41.66 -23.57
CA ALA A 240 31.38 -42.18 -23.08
C ALA A 240 32.16 -41.11 -22.31
N TYR A 241 32.04 -39.85 -22.74
CA TYR A 241 32.75 -38.68 -22.21
C TYR A 241 31.86 -37.92 -21.23
N ILE A 242 32.27 -37.87 -19.96
CA ILE A 242 31.53 -37.17 -18.89
C ILE A 242 32.40 -36.08 -18.26
N VAL A 243 31.80 -34.94 -17.90
CA VAL A 243 32.50 -33.80 -17.29
C VAL A 243 31.91 -33.51 -15.92
N CYS A 244 32.78 -33.25 -14.95
CA CYS A 244 32.37 -32.85 -13.62
C CYS A 244 31.90 -31.39 -13.62
N ARG A 245 30.59 -31.18 -13.46
CA ARG A 245 29.96 -29.86 -13.36
C ARG A 245 29.51 -29.58 -11.93
N ALA A 246 29.00 -28.37 -11.69
CA ALA A 246 28.57 -27.92 -10.37
C ALA A 246 27.43 -28.74 -9.75
N ASN A 247 26.66 -29.46 -10.57
CA ASN A 247 25.57 -30.35 -10.14
C ASN A 247 25.96 -31.84 -10.23
N GLY A 248 27.26 -32.16 -10.35
CA GLY A 248 27.75 -33.53 -10.56
C GLY A 248 28.16 -33.81 -12.00
N TRP A 249 28.23 -35.10 -12.35
CA TRP A 249 28.61 -35.54 -13.70
C TRP A 249 27.53 -35.19 -14.72
N ASP A 250 27.95 -34.52 -15.79
CA ASP A 250 27.10 -34.20 -16.93
C ASP A 250 27.88 -34.38 -18.25
N PRO A 251 27.43 -35.27 -19.15
CA PRO A 251 26.28 -36.17 -19.00
C PRO A 251 26.46 -37.19 -17.85
N ALA A 252 25.35 -37.80 -17.42
CA ALA A 252 25.38 -38.82 -16.37
C ALA A 252 26.26 -40.03 -16.78
N PRO A 253 26.91 -40.72 -15.82
CA PRO A 253 27.76 -41.87 -16.14
C PRO A 253 27.04 -42.93 -16.99
N PRO A 254 27.66 -43.45 -18.08
CA PRO A 254 27.02 -44.41 -18.97
C PRO A 254 26.79 -45.76 -18.29
N ARG A 255 25.94 -46.60 -18.91
CA ARG A 255 25.69 -47.97 -18.46
C ARG A 255 26.08 -48.95 -19.56
N CYS A 256 26.76 -50.04 -19.20
CA CYS A 256 27.10 -51.12 -20.13
C CYS A 256 26.07 -52.25 -20.00
N ILE A 257 25.41 -52.58 -21.11
CA ILE A 257 24.29 -53.53 -21.15
C ILE A 257 24.76 -54.76 -21.93
N ALA A 258 24.53 -55.95 -21.36
CA ALA A 258 24.78 -57.19 -22.07
C ALA A 258 23.78 -57.34 -23.24
N PRO A 259 24.17 -57.99 -24.35
CA PRO A 259 23.25 -58.33 -25.42
C PRO A 259 22.07 -59.12 -24.85
N PRO A 260 20.84 -58.95 -25.38
CA PRO A 260 19.72 -59.75 -24.96
C PRO A 260 20.07 -61.22 -25.20
N THR A 261 20.19 -61.98 -24.12
CA THR A 261 20.18 -63.44 -24.20
C THR A 261 18.83 -63.82 -24.80
N ALA A 262 18.84 -64.57 -25.90
CA ALA A 262 17.63 -65.20 -26.41
C ALA A 262 17.12 -66.14 -25.32
N THR A 263 16.20 -65.66 -24.47
CA THR A 263 15.38 -66.52 -23.63
C THR A 263 14.50 -67.31 -24.59
N THR A 264 14.80 -68.60 -24.71
CA THR A 264 13.92 -69.58 -25.33
C THR A 264 12.52 -69.37 -24.79
N THR A 265 11.61 -68.94 -25.67
CA THR A 265 10.18 -69.04 -25.46
C THR A 265 9.84 -70.52 -25.28
N THR A 266 9.80 -70.98 -24.03
CA THR A 266 9.08 -72.21 -23.71
C THR A 266 7.62 -71.83 -23.51
N ASN A 267 6.79 -72.33 -24.42
CA ASN A 267 5.36 -72.12 -24.47
C ASN A 267 4.67 -72.36 -23.13
N ALA A 268 3.58 -71.59 -22.96
CA ALA A 268 2.61 -71.61 -21.89
C ALA A 268 2.32 -73.01 -21.29
N VAL A 269 2.43 -73.09 -19.96
CA VAL A 269 1.52 -73.93 -19.18
C VAL A 269 0.47 -73.00 -18.59
N THR A 270 -0.72 -73.10 -19.15
CA THR A 270 -1.95 -72.48 -18.66
C THR A 270 -2.23 -73.00 -17.25
N SER A 271 -2.05 -72.16 -16.24
CA SER A 271 -2.62 -72.36 -14.91
C SER A 271 -3.59 -71.22 -14.63
N THR A 272 -4.86 -71.51 -14.88
CA THR A 272 -5.99 -70.66 -14.51
C THR A 272 -6.01 -70.45 -13.00
N VAL A 273 -5.80 -69.22 -12.55
CA VAL A 273 -6.27 -68.75 -11.26
C VAL A 273 -7.20 -67.56 -11.51
N ARG A 274 -8.50 -67.83 -11.33
CA ARG A 274 -9.52 -66.80 -11.19
C ARG A 274 -9.33 -66.12 -9.84
N THR A 275 -9.11 -64.81 -9.84
CA THR A 275 -9.65 -63.98 -8.75
C THR A 275 -10.06 -62.60 -9.28
N THR A 276 -11.35 -62.39 -9.13
CA THR A 276 -12.21 -61.24 -9.34
C THR A 276 -11.81 -59.95 -8.62
N SER A 277 -12.25 -58.83 -9.21
CA SER A 277 -12.71 -57.57 -8.57
C SER A 277 -11.61 -56.69 -7.97
N LYS A 278 -11.55 -55.36 -8.06
CA LYS A 278 -12.38 -54.21 -8.48
C LYS A 278 -11.31 -53.11 -8.77
N GLY A 279 -11.37 -52.23 -9.76
CA GLY A 279 -12.52 -51.43 -10.15
C GLY A 279 -12.78 -50.31 -9.15
N LEU A 280 -11.88 -49.34 -8.98
CA LEU A 280 -12.23 -48.04 -8.39
C LEU A 280 -11.50 -46.91 -9.16
N LYS A 281 -12.26 -46.28 -10.05
CA LYS A 281 -12.15 -44.88 -10.45
C LYS A 281 -12.80 -44.01 -9.36
N GLU A 282 -12.66 -42.70 -9.55
CA GLU A 282 -13.33 -41.57 -8.87
C GLU A 282 -12.44 -40.88 -7.83
N LYS A 283 -12.38 -39.55 -7.74
CA LYS A 283 -13.12 -38.48 -8.43
C LYS A 283 -12.39 -37.16 -8.18
N GLU A 284 -12.38 -36.28 -9.18
CA GLU A 284 -12.42 -34.84 -8.96
C GLU A 284 -13.75 -34.49 -8.28
N ASP A 285 -13.71 -33.64 -7.26
CA ASP A 285 -14.91 -33.00 -6.75
C ASP A 285 -14.64 -31.50 -6.57
N GLU A 286 -15.29 -30.73 -7.44
CA GLU A 286 -15.53 -29.30 -7.28
C GLU A 286 -16.48 -29.10 -6.09
N THR A 287 -16.02 -28.45 -5.02
CA THR A 287 -16.95 -27.86 -4.05
C THR A 287 -17.06 -26.36 -4.26
N LYS A 288 -18.05 -25.99 -5.07
CA LYS A 288 -18.70 -24.68 -5.07
C LYS A 288 -19.52 -24.56 -3.77
N THR A 289 -19.19 -23.60 -2.93
CA THR A 289 -20.14 -23.05 -1.95
C THR A 289 -20.39 -21.59 -2.25
N ASN A 290 -21.64 -21.34 -2.60
CA ASN A 290 -22.24 -20.07 -2.91
C ASN A 290 -23.21 -19.78 -1.76
N THR A 291 -23.05 -18.70 -0.99
CA THR A 291 -24.16 -18.16 -0.19
C THR A 291 -23.98 -16.65 0.08
N LYS A 292 -24.76 -15.89 -0.70
CA LYS A 292 -25.55 -14.69 -0.39
C LYS A 292 -25.00 -13.58 0.50
N ASP A 293 -24.92 -12.41 -0.12
CA ASP A 293 -25.74 -11.23 0.15
C ASP A 293 -26.17 -10.97 1.61
N SER A 294 -25.64 -9.88 2.15
CA SER A 294 -26.47 -8.84 2.77
C SER A 294 -25.73 -7.49 2.73
N SER A 295 -26.38 -6.57 2.05
CA SER A 295 -26.35 -5.11 2.20
C SER A 295 -25.58 -4.54 3.40
N MET A 296 -24.85 -3.43 3.21
CA MET A 296 -25.40 -2.11 3.54
C MET A 296 -24.48 -0.99 3.05
N SER A 297 -25.05 -0.17 2.17
CA SER A 297 -24.56 1.15 1.80
C SER A 297 -24.50 2.06 3.02
N ILE A 298 -23.35 2.70 3.26
CA ILE A 298 -23.31 4.08 3.78
C ILE A 298 -22.26 4.82 2.96
N GLY A 299 -22.69 5.35 1.82
CA GLY A 299 -21.96 6.41 1.14
C GLY A 299 -22.01 7.67 2.00
N ALA A 300 -20.94 7.95 2.73
CA ALA A 300 -20.73 9.28 3.30
C ALA A 300 -20.36 10.24 2.17
N LYS A 301 -21.37 10.87 1.55
CA LYS A 301 -21.17 12.05 0.72
C LYS A 301 -20.73 13.18 1.64
N VAL A 302 -19.42 13.42 1.70
CA VAL A 302 -18.88 14.68 2.23
C VAL A 302 -19.14 15.75 1.19
N GLY A 303 -20.31 16.38 1.27
CA GLY A 303 -20.58 17.64 0.59
C GLY A 303 -19.79 18.74 1.29
N ILE A 304 -18.73 19.23 0.65
CA ILE A 304 -17.99 20.41 1.11
C ILE A 304 -18.90 21.62 0.86
N ALA A 305 -19.58 22.06 1.91
CA ALA A 305 -20.44 23.23 1.88
C ALA A 305 -19.59 24.50 1.76
N LEU A 306 -19.88 25.31 0.75
CA LEU A 306 -19.42 26.69 0.63
C LEU A 306 -20.16 27.52 1.69
N GLY A 307 -19.56 27.65 2.87
CA GLY A 307 -20.12 28.46 3.93
C GLY A 307 -19.50 29.86 3.97
N VAL A 308 -20.30 30.82 4.40
CA VAL A 308 -19.88 32.19 4.74
C VAL A 308 -20.38 32.45 6.17
N VAL A 309 -19.56 33.05 7.02
CA VAL A 309 -19.86 33.42 8.40
C VAL A 309 -20.34 34.87 8.41
N VAL A 310 -21.43 35.16 9.11
CA VAL A 310 -22.04 36.49 9.19
C VAL A 310 -21.71 37.11 10.54
N LEU A 311 -21.11 38.30 10.54
CA LEU A 311 -20.90 39.13 11.70
C LEU A 311 -21.90 40.29 11.67
N VAL A 312 -22.83 40.29 12.63
CA VAL A 312 -23.85 41.33 12.78
C VAL A 312 -23.44 42.24 13.94
N ALA A 313 -23.18 43.52 13.64
CA ALA A 313 -22.91 44.54 14.64
C ALA A 313 -24.19 45.37 14.87
N ILE A 314 -24.89 45.12 15.97
CA ILE A 314 -25.99 45.97 16.43
C ILE A 314 -25.55 46.59 17.76
N GLY A 315 -25.30 47.91 17.76
CA GLY A 315 -25.14 48.67 19.01
C GLY A 315 -24.09 48.15 20.00
N GLY A 316 -22.93 47.67 19.53
CA GLY A 316 -21.80 47.27 20.39
C GLY A 316 -21.76 45.78 20.77
N VAL A 317 -22.67 44.94 20.26
CA VAL A 317 -22.61 43.47 20.41
C VAL A 317 -22.41 42.83 19.04
N SER A 318 -21.32 42.07 18.89
CA SER A 318 -21.03 41.27 17.68
C SER A 318 -21.69 39.89 17.80
N LEU A 319 -22.62 39.58 16.91
CA LEU A 319 -23.22 38.25 16.76
C LEU A 319 -22.59 37.53 15.56
N VAL A 320 -22.11 36.29 15.77
CA VAL A 320 -21.48 35.44 14.75
C VAL A 320 -22.48 34.35 14.30
N TYR A 321 -22.81 34.27 13.01
CA TYR A 321 -23.69 33.24 12.44
C TYR A 321 -22.95 32.43 11.37
N PHE A 322 -23.18 31.11 11.31
CA PHE A 322 -22.59 30.23 10.29
C PHE A 322 -23.63 29.92 9.20
N MET A 323 -23.35 30.22 7.93
CA MET A 323 -24.24 29.84 6.82
C MET A 323 -23.78 28.53 6.19
N LYS A 324 -24.74 27.65 5.88
CA LYS A 324 -24.53 26.38 5.19
C LYS A 324 -25.35 26.43 3.91
N ARG A 325 -24.70 26.34 2.74
CA ARG A 325 -25.36 26.18 1.44
C ARG A 325 -25.89 24.76 1.26
#